data_AF-A0A382I946-F1
#
_entry.id   AF-A0A382I946-F1
#
_cell.length_a   1.000
_cell.length_b   1.000
_cell.length_c   1.000
_cell.angle_alpha   90.00
_cell.angle_beta   90.00
_cell.angle_gamma   90.00
#
_symmetry.space_group_name_H-M   'P 1'
#
loop_
_entity.id
_entity.type
_entity.pdbx_description
1 polymer ?
#
loop_
_entity_poly.entity_id
_entity_poly.type
_entity_poly.pdbx_seq_one_letter_code
_entity_poly.pdbx_strand_id
1 'polypeptide(L)'
;LPLKPSELIREMQLVGIGFSSHDWNTVIKQLQIHISRQLNTKLYEVENSASETKNWLKDTENLSADILNHNPDWLLFSPRKFESAENCLDLLDNVQRKSAKRVNLVMVIQSIQEELHSIL
;
A
#
# COMPACT_ATOMS: atom_id res chain seq x y z
N LEU A 1 -9.87 -30.31 22.66
CA LEU A 1 -11.01 -29.54 22.11
C LEU A 1 -10.62 -29.11 20.71
N PRO A 2 -11.35 -29.47 19.64
CA PRO A 2 -11.03 -28.97 18.32
C PRO A 2 -11.37 -27.48 18.26
N LEU A 3 -10.45 -26.67 17.74
CA LEU A 3 -10.63 -25.22 17.56
C LEU A 3 -11.82 -24.96 16.63
N LYS A 4 -12.62 -23.93 16.95
CA LYS A 4 -13.75 -23.51 16.11
C LYS A 4 -13.21 -22.94 14.78
N PRO A 5 -13.86 -23.19 13.62
CA PRO A 5 -13.48 -22.64 12.31
C PRO A 5 -13.54 -21.10 12.20
N SER A 6 -13.84 -20.40 13.30
CA SER A 6 -13.97 -18.96 13.41
C SER A 6 -12.72 -18.26 13.93
N GLU A 7 -11.57 -18.93 14.01
CA GLU A 7 -10.30 -18.22 13.80
C GLU A 7 -10.27 -17.81 12.33
N LEU A 8 -11.11 -16.81 12.01
CA LEU A 8 -11.15 -16.12 10.73
C LEU A 8 -9.72 -15.87 10.33
N ILE A 9 -9.27 -16.48 9.22
CA ILE A 9 -7.98 -16.17 8.62
C ILE A 9 -8.00 -14.66 8.41
N ARG A 10 -7.32 -13.91 9.29
CA ARG A 10 -7.34 -12.46 9.26
C ARG A 10 -6.81 -12.06 7.89
N GLU A 11 -7.67 -11.38 7.13
CA GLU A 11 -7.28 -10.83 5.85
C GLU A 11 -6.07 -9.92 6.04
N MET A 12 -5.11 -10.07 5.14
CA MET A 12 -3.94 -9.20 5.11
C MET A 12 -4.35 -7.89 4.45
N GLN A 13 -4.22 -6.80 5.20
CA GLN A 13 -4.56 -5.46 4.72
C GLN A 13 -3.38 -4.90 3.94
N LEU A 14 -3.61 -4.61 2.66
CA LEU A 14 -2.59 -4.17 1.73
C LEU A 14 -2.98 -2.82 1.13
N VAL A 15 -2.13 -1.81 1.30
CA VAL A 15 -2.37 -0.48 0.74
C VAL A 15 -1.35 -0.20 -0.35
N GLY A 16 -1.80 0.31 -1.50
CA GLY A 16 -0.98 0.71 -2.63
C GLY A 16 -1.03 2.22 -2.85
N ILE A 17 0.13 2.83 -3.13
CA ILE A 17 0.24 4.26 -3.46
C ILE A 17 1.10 4.43 -4.70
N GLY A 18 0.65 5.26 -5.64
CA GLY A 18 1.46 5.60 -6.82
C GLY A 18 1.50 4.53 -7.90
N PHE A 19 0.56 3.59 -7.88
CA PHE A 19 0.33 2.61 -8.95
C PHE A 19 -0.85 3.05 -9.82
N SER A 20 -0.81 2.67 -11.10
CA SER A 20 -2.06 2.61 -11.88
C SER A 20 -2.91 1.45 -11.39
N SER A 21 -4.22 1.53 -11.61
CA SER A 21 -5.13 0.39 -11.34
C SER A 21 -4.68 -0.90 -12.03
N HIS A 22 -4.10 -0.82 -13.24
CA HIS A 22 -3.58 -1.98 -13.96
C HIS A 22 -2.36 -2.61 -13.28
N ASP A 23 -1.38 -1.78 -12.92
CA ASP A 23 -0.15 -2.22 -12.24
C ASP A 23 -0.48 -2.81 -10.87
N TRP A 24 -1.37 -2.16 -10.12
CA TRP A 24 -1.82 -2.65 -8.83
C TRP A 24 -2.45 -4.03 -8.92
N ASN A 25 -3.37 -4.24 -9.86
CA ASN A 25 -3.99 -5.56 -10.07
C ASN A 25 -2.96 -6.63 -10.43
N THR A 26 -1.89 -6.27 -11.13
CA THR A 26 -0.78 -7.18 -11.42
C THR A 26 0.00 -7.54 -10.15
N VAL A 27 0.31 -6.56 -9.30
CA VAL A 27 0.92 -6.78 -7.97
C VAL A 27 0.07 -7.73 -7.13
N ILE A 28 -1.23 -7.47 -7.02
CA ILE A 28 -2.14 -8.29 -6.20
C ILE A 28 -2.16 -9.74 -6.67
N LYS A 29 -2.26 -9.96 -7.99
CA LYS A 29 -2.24 -11.32 -8.56
C LYS A 29 -0.96 -12.06 -8.21
N GLN A 30 0.20 -11.41 -8.30
CA GLN A 30 1.48 -12.02 -7.96
C GLN A 30 1.61 -12.31 -6.46
N LEU A 31 1.21 -11.37 -5.61
CA LEU A 31 1.21 -11.56 -4.16
C LEU A 31 0.29 -12.71 -3.75
N GLN A 32 -0.90 -12.83 -4.35
CA GLN A 32 -1.87 -13.86 -4.02
C GLN A 32 -1.40 -15.28 -4.36
N ILE A 33 -0.44 -15.43 -5.29
CA ILE A 33 0.20 -16.72 -5.59
C ILE A 33 1.08 -17.19 -4.42
N HIS A 34 1.74 -16.25 -3.74
CA HIS A 34 2.74 -16.55 -2.71
C HIS A 34 2.18 -16.43 -1.28
N ILE A 35 1.14 -15.63 -1.09
CA ILE A 35 0.51 -15.38 0.21
C ILE A 35 -0.74 -16.25 0.35
N SER A 36 -0.72 -17.16 1.31
CA SER A 36 -1.84 -18.07 1.62
C SER A 36 -3.04 -17.39 2.28
N ARG A 37 -2.87 -16.15 2.76
CA ARG A 37 -3.94 -15.35 3.35
C ARG A 37 -4.72 -14.63 2.25
N GLN A 38 -6.00 -14.40 2.50
CA GLN A 38 -6.81 -13.51 1.66
C GLN A 38 -6.26 -12.08 1.76
N LEU A 39 -6.04 -11.45 0.61
CA LEU A 39 -5.61 -10.06 0.52
C LEU A 39 -6.84 -9.14 0.47
N ASN A 40 -6.87 -8.14 1.34
CA ASN A 40 -7.83 -7.04 1.28
C ASN A 40 -7.08 -5.76 0.93
N THR A 41 -7.45 -5.13 -0.17
CA THR A 41 -6.57 -4.18 -0.85
C THR A 41 -7.24 -2.81 -1.01
N LYS A 42 -6.48 -1.75 -0.76
CA LYS A 42 -6.88 -0.37 -1.06
C LYS A 42 -5.80 0.28 -1.92
N LEU A 43 -6.21 0.84 -3.05
CA LEU A 43 -5.32 1.63 -3.91
C LEU A 43 -5.66 3.13 -3.75
N TYR A 44 -4.63 3.93 -3.54
CA TYR A 44 -4.66 5.38 -3.71
C TYR A 44 -4.02 5.70 -5.07
N GLU A 45 -4.86 5.78 -6.09
CA GLU A 45 -4.42 6.04 -7.47
C GLU A 45 -4.09 7.52 -7.64
N VAL A 46 -2.93 7.81 -8.25
CA VAL A 46 -2.55 9.16 -8.67
C VAL A 46 -3.13 9.37 -10.06
N GLU A 47 -4.39 9.78 -10.17
CA GLU A 47 -4.97 10.13 -11.46
C GLU A 47 -4.20 11.31 -12.08
N ASN A 48 -3.80 11.19 -13.34
CA ASN A 48 -3.13 12.25 -14.09
C ASN A 48 -4.08 13.44 -14.44
N SER A 49 -5.24 13.58 -13.79
CA SER A 49 -6.20 14.64 -14.12
C SER A 49 -5.69 16.00 -13.63
N ALA A 50 -5.45 16.90 -14.60
CA ALA A 50 -4.77 18.17 -14.37
C ALA A 50 -5.55 19.17 -13.48
N SER A 51 -6.80 18.87 -13.10
CA SER A 51 -7.69 19.82 -12.40
C SER A 51 -7.99 19.49 -10.95
N GLU A 52 -7.92 18.24 -10.49
CA GLU A 52 -8.32 17.88 -9.12
C GLU A 52 -7.26 17.06 -8.35
N THR A 53 -6.31 16.43 -9.04
CA THR A 53 -5.28 15.58 -8.40
C THR A 53 -4.05 16.33 -7.90
N LYS A 54 -3.96 17.65 -8.05
CA LYS A 54 -2.81 18.44 -7.59
C LYS A 54 -2.71 18.62 -6.07
N ASN A 55 -3.64 18.10 -5.27
CA ASN A 55 -3.70 18.37 -3.84
C ASN A 55 -3.71 17.15 -2.92
N TRP A 56 -3.93 15.93 -3.39
CA TRP A 56 -4.08 14.78 -2.48
C TRP A 56 -2.76 14.33 -1.81
N LEU A 57 -1.62 14.67 -2.41
CA LEU A 57 -0.28 14.47 -1.85
C LEU A 57 0.25 15.69 -1.08
N LYS A 58 -0.43 16.84 -1.14
CA LYS A 58 -0.03 18.05 -0.40
C LYS A 58 -0.45 18.00 1.06
N ASP A 59 -1.48 17.21 1.36
CA ASP A 59 -1.97 17.00 2.72
C ASP A 59 -1.58 15.59 3.19
N THR A 60 -0.27 15.43 3.42
CA THR A 60 0.32 14.16 3.87
C THR A 60 -0.27 13.70 5.21
N GLU A 61 -0.74 14.63 6.06
CA GLU A 61 -1.39 14.31 7.32
C GLU A 61 -2.73 13.62 7.10
N ASN A 62 -3.62 14.21 6.31
CA ASN A 62 -4.93 13.62 6.01
C ASN A 62 -4.78 12.27 5.29
N LEU A 63 -3.88 12.18 4.31
CA LEU A 63 -3.61 10.92 3.63
C LEU A 63 -3.06 9.85 4.58
N SER A 64 -2.15 10.21 5.49
CA SER A 64 -1.63 9.27 6.49
C SER A 64 -2.74 8.75 7.41
N ALA A 65 -3.66 9.61 7.83
CA ALA A 65 -4.79 9.21 8.68
C ALA A 65 -5.73 8.23 7.94
N ASP A 66 -6.04 8.52 6.67
CA ASP A 66 -6.86 7.64 5.84
C ASP A 66 -6.18 6.27 5.61
N ILE A 67 -4.88 6.25 5.33
CA ILE A 67 -4.11 5.00 5.22
C ILE A 67 -4.20 4.21 6.52
N LEU A 68 -4.03 4.87 7.66
CA LEU A 68 -4.05 4.20 8.97
C LEU A 68 -5.44 3.68 9.36
N ASN A 69 -6.52 4.32 8.90
CA ASN A 69 -7.89 3.81 9.06
C ASN A 69 -8.10 2.45 8.38
N HIS A 70 -7.33 2.14 7.34
CA HIS A 70 -7.33 0.80 6.72
C HIS A 70 -6.49 -0.24 7.47
N ASN A 71 -5.81 0.15 8.55
CA ASN A 71 -5.00 -0.74 9.38
C ASN A 71 -4.04 -1.63 8.55
N PRO A 72 -3.19 -1.05 7.68
CA PRO A 72 -2.38 -1.80 6.72
C PRO A 72 -1.39 -2.70 7.43
N ASP A 73 -1.29 -3.95 6.99
CA ASP A 73 -0.15 -4.79 7.32
C ASP A 73 1.04 -4.37 6.46
N TRP A 74 0.82 -4.17 5.16
CA TRP A 74 1.82 -3.75 4.19
C TRP A 74 1.36 -2.49 3.43
N LEU A 75 2.28 -1.54 3.27
CA LEU A 75 2.13 -0.36 2.45
C LEU A 75 3.12 -0.44 1.29
N LEU A 76 2.61 -0.69 0.10
CA LEU A 76 3.38 -0.71 -1.14
C LEU A 76 3.31 0.67 -1.77
N PHE A 77 4.45 1.17 -2.24
CA PHE A 77 4.49 2.47 -2.89
C PHE A 77 5.45 2.47 -4.07
N SER A 78 5.05 3.15 -5.15
CA SER A 78 5.95 3.49 -6.25
C SER A 78 6.31 4.97 -6.20
N PRO A 79 7.60 5.33 -6.09
CA PRO A 79 8.03 6.72 -5.96
C PRO A 79 7.77 7.54 -7.23
N ARG A 80 7.52 6.89 -8.38
CA ARG A 80 7.38 7.53 -9.70
C ARG A 80 6.26 8.57 -9.79
N LYS A 81 5.30 8.53 -8.88
CA LYS A 81 4.14 9.43 -8.87
C LYS A 81 4.16 10.47 -7.75
N PHE A 82 5.19 10.48 -6.90
CA PHE A 82 5.37 11.53 -5.92
C PHE A 82 6.02 12.75 -6.58
N GLU A 83 5.51 13.94 -6.29
CA GLU A 83 6.06 15.20 -6.84
C GLU A 83 7.50 15.44 -6.38
N SER A 84 7.83 15.04 -5.16
CA SER A 84 9.18 15.09 -4.58
C SER A 84 9.45 13.87 -3.70
N ALA A 85 10.73 13.55 -3.51
CA ALA A 85 11.14 12.52 -2.56
C ALA A 85 10.78 12.88 -1.12
N GLU A 86 10.83 14.17 -0.77
CA GLU A 86 10.46 14.71 0.55
C GLU A 86 9.01 14.39 0.89
N ASN A 87 8.07 14.67 -0.03
CA ASN A 87 6.65 14.36 0.18
C ASN A 87 6.39 12.86 0.39
N CYS A 88 7.17 12.01 -0.30
CA CYS A 88 7.11 10.56 -0.11
C CYS A 88 7.59 10.16 1.28
N LEU A 89 8.77 10.65 1.69
CA LEU A 89 9.36 10.33 2.99
C LEU A 89 8.49 10.84 4.14
N ASP A 90 7.96 12.06 4.06
CA ASP A 90 7.08 12.64 5.07
C ASP A 90 5.80 11.82 5.26
N LEU A 91 5.20 11.35 4.17
CA LEU A 91 4.03 10.45 4.24
C LEU A 91 4.37 9.13 4.94
N LEU A 92 5.47 8.48 4.53
CA LEU A 92 5.89 7.19 5.07
C LEU A 92 6.26 7.28 6.55
N ASP A 93 6.96 8.35 6.93
CA ASP A 93 7.32 8.64 8.31
C ASP A 93 6.09 8.93 9.17
N ASN A 94 5.11 9.70 8.66
CA ASN A 94 3.83 9.91 9.32
C ASN A 94 3.07 8.60 9.55
N VAL A 95 2.99 7.73 8.54
CA VAL A 95 2.35 6.42 8.67
C VAL A 95 3.08 5.57 9.72
N GLN A 96 4.41 5.53 9.71
CA GLN A 96 5.17 4.76 10.70
C GLN A 96 4.99 5.29 12.13
N ARG A 97 5.04 6.62 12.33
CA ARG A 97 4.93 7.22 13.66
C ARG A 97 3.53 7.13 14.25
N LYS A 98 2.50 7.31 13.41
CA LYS A 98 1.10 7.38 13.86
C LYS A 98 0.42 6.00 13.89
N SER A 99 1.02 4.95 13.31
CA SER A 99 0.45 3.60 13.34
C SER A 99 0.56 2.96 14.72
N ALA A 100 -0.54 2.35 15.18
CA ALA A 100 -0.57 1.53 16.40
C ALA A 100 0.15 0.18 16.24
N LYS A 101 0.50 -0.23 15.01
CA LYS A 101 1.24 -1.47 14.72
C LYS A 101 2.35 -1.24 13.69
N ARG A 102 3.31 -2.16 13.62
CA ARG A 102 4.37 -2.11 12.61
C ARG A 102 3.80 -2.35 11.21
N VAL A 103 3.83 -1.33 10.36
CA VAL A 103 3.49 -1.41 8.93
C VAL A 103 4.77 -1.75 8.16
N ASN A 104 4.72 -2.77 7.30
CA ASN A 104 5.83 -3.05 6.39
C ASN A 104 5.75 -2.11 5.20
N LEU A 105 6.79 -1.29 5.02
CA LEU A 105 6.92 -0.41 3.87
C LEU A 105 7.66 -1.14 2.76
N VAL A 106 7.07 -1.21 1.57
CA VAL A 106 7.64 -1.93 0.43
C VAL A 106 7.71 -0.98 -0.77
N MET A 107 8.92 -0.64 -1.18
CA MET A 107 9.16 0.22 -2.33
C MET A 107 9.18 -0.61 -3.62
N VAL A 108 8.49 -0.13 -4.65
CA VAL A 108 8.51 -0.73 -6.00
C VAL A 108 9.05 0.28 -7.01
N ILE A 109 10.25 0.04 -7.55
CA ILE A 109 11.08 1.00 -8.32
C ILE A 109 11.04 0.71 -9.83
N GLN A 110 11.00 -0.56 -10.25
CA GLN A 110 11.14 -1.04 -11.63
C GLN A 110 10.01 -2.01 -12.05
N SER A 111 10.36 -3.15 -12.64
CA SER A 111 9.40 -4.17 -13.05
C SER A 111 8.83 -4.84 -11.81
N ILE A 112 7.51 -4.75 -11.67
CA ILE A 112 6.74 -5.39 -10.60
C ILE A 112 7.07 -6.89 -10.52
N GLN A 113 7.28 -7.55 -11.66
CA GLN A 113 7.64 -8.97 -11.69
C GLN A 113 9.01 -9.24 -11.07
N GLU A 114 10.04 -8.47 -11.45
CA GLU A 114 11.40 -8.71 -10.98
C GLU A 114 11.56 -8.37 -9.50
N GLU A 115 10.89 -7.31 -9.04
CA GLU A 115 11.01 -6.86 -7.65
C GLU A 115 10.18 -7.70 -6.68
N LEU A 116 8.96 -8.13 -7.06
CA LEU A 116 8.18 -9.02 -6.19
C LEU A 116 8.85 -10.38 -6.00
N HIS A 117 9.53 -10.90 -7.03
CA HIS A 117 10.35 -12.12 -6.91
C HIS A 117 11.52 -11.98 -5.93
N SER A 118 11.97 -10.76 -5.63
CA SER A 118 13.06 -10.54 -4.66
C SER A 118 12.58 -10.46 -3.21
N ILE A 119 11.27 -10.27 -2.99
CA ILE A 119 10.65 -10.02 -1.68
C ILE A 119 9.85 -11.23 -1.18
N LEU A 120 9.26 -12.00 -2.10
CA LEU A 120 8.44 -13.19 -1.85
C LEU A 120 9.29 -14.47 -1.88
#